data_AF-A0A9P5PLQ2-F1
#
_entry.id   AF-A0A9P5PLQ2-F1
#
_cell.length_a   1.000
_cell.length_b   1.000
_cell.length_c   1.000
_cell.angle_alpha   90.00
_cell.angle_beta   90.00
_cell.angle_gamma   90.00
#
_symmetry.space_group_name_H-M   'P 1'
#
loop_
_entity.id
_entity.type
_entity.pdbx_description
1 polymer ?
#
loop_
_entity_poly.entity_id
_entity_poly.type
_entity_poly.pdbx_seq_one_letter_code
_entity_poly.pdbx_strand_id
1 'polypeptide(L)'
;MKDGLGEGRVDYLCMTRRWVIELMREGDKRADHLARFKKDGAYCRAWKDWDWRVVDFYFETEPTSKALEEPNYRAVLLRRVEQALKITIKGLGIAEVTWDVYG
;
A
#
# COMPACT_ATOMS: atom_id res chain seq x y z
N MET A 1 17.08 18.29 -1.26
CA MET A 1 17.36 18.18 -2.70
C MET A 1 16.07 17.73 -3.37
N LYS A 2 15.59 18.52 -4.35
CA LYS A 2 14.41 18.23 -5.17
C LYS A 2 14.97 17.64 -6.47
N ASP A 3 14.81 16.34 -6.65
CA ASP A 3 15.39 15.65 -7.79
C ASP A 3 14.24 15.34 -8.76
N GLY A 4 14.30 15.99 -9.93
CA GLY A 4 13.22 16.04 -10.93
C GLY A 4 12.95 14.72 -11.65
N LEU A 5 12.09 13.89 -11.07
CA LEU A 5 11.39 12.78 -11.74
C LEU A 5 9.93 12.80 -11.27
N GLY A 6 9.00 13.10 -12.18
CA GLY A 6 7.52 13.14 -12.04
C GLY A 6 6.93 12.91 -10.64
N GLU A 7 6.30 13.96 -10.10
CA GLU A 7 5.65 14.11 -8.79
C GLU A 7 5.10 12.84 -8.12
N GLY A 8 5.99 12.01 -7.59
CA GLY A 8 5.68 10.92 -6.67
C GLY A 8 6.43 11.15 -5.37
N ARG A 9 5.71 11.14 -4.23
CA ARG A 9 6.30 11.16 -2.90
C ARG A 9 6.10 9.78 -2.29
N VAL A 10 7.20 9.09 -1.98
CA VAL A 10 7.15 7.90 -1.12
C VAL A 10 6.85 8.34 0.30
N ASP A 11 5.94 7.65 0.97
CA ASP A 11 5.56 7.96 2.35
C ASP A 11 6.58 7.47 3.38
N TYR A 12 7.13 6.27 3.19
CA TYR A 12 8.08 5.66 4.12
C TYR A 12 9.24 4.93 3.45
N LEU A 13 10.44 5.14 3.99
CA LEU A 13 11.66 4.41 3.64
C LEU A 13 12.25 3.77 4.91
N CYS A 14 12.54 2.47 4.87
CA CYS A 14 13.30 1.79 5.92
C CYS A 14 14.70 1.47 5.39
N MET A 15 15.66 2.34 5.68
CA MET A 15 17.03 2.23 5.16
C MET A 15 17.73 0.92 5.57
N THR A 16 17.52 0.47 6.80
CA THR A 16 18.18 -0.72 7.35
C THR A 16 17.69 -2.01 6.72
N ARG A 17 16.42 -2.07 6.32
CA ARG A 17 15.81 -3.22 5.64
C ARG A 17 15.70 -3.07 4.13
N ARG A 18 16.06 -1.90 3.59
CA ARG A 18 15.88 -1.53 2.19
C ARG A 18 14.43 -1.71 1.74
N TRP A 19 13.49 -1.14 2.50
CA TRP A 19 12.06 -1.17 2.17
C TRP A 19 11.54 0.20 1.73
N VAL A 20 10.65 0.19 0.75
CA VAL A 20 9.90 1.35 0.24
C VAL A 20 8.41 1.11 0.44
N ILE A 21 7.71 2.01 1.15
CA ILE A 21 6.28 1.89 1.40
C ILE A 21 5.56 3.15 0.90
N GLU A 22 4.56 2.95 0.04
CA GLU A 22 3.65 4.02 -0.40
C GLU A 22 2.25 3.74 0.15
N LEU A 23 1.62 4.78 0.69
CA LEU A 23 0.29 4.74 1.26
C LEU A 23 -0.72 5.28 0.27
N MET A 24 -1.86 4.61 0.20
CA MET A 24 -2.95 4.97 -0.69
C MET A 24 -4.27 5.01 0.07
N ARG A 25 -5.30 5.54 -0.60
CA ARG A 25 -6.66 5.57 -0.08
C ARG A 25 -7.63 5.16 -1.18
N GLU A 26 -8.48 4.18 -0.86
CA GLU A 26 -9.60 3.70 -1.67
C GLU A 26 -9.25 3.38 -3.14
N GLY A 27 -8.05 2.88 -3.41
CA GLY A 27 -7.64 2.51 -4.78
C GLY A 27 -7.30 3.70 -5.69
N ASP A 28 -7.19 4.91 -5.16
CA ASP A 28 -6.97 6.13 -5.94
C ASP A 28 -5.71 6.03 -6.80
N LYS A 29 -5.86 6.10 -8.14
CA LYS A 29 -4.75 6.01 -9.11
C LYS A 29 -3.84 4.78 -8.94
N ARG A 30 -4.36 3.65 -8.45
CA ARG A 30 -3.59 2.41 -8.20
C ARG A 30 -2.63 2.01 -9.32
N ALA A 31 -3.08 2.08 -10.57
CA ALA A 31 -2.25 1.71 -11.71
C ALA A 31 -1.01 2.61 -11.85
N ASP A 32 -1.16 3.91 -11.60
CA ASP A 32 -0.08 4.89 -11.69
C ASP A 32 0.93 4.70 -10.56
N HIS A 33 0.45 4.46 -9.33
CA HIS A 33 1.29 4.18 -8.17
C HIS A 33 2.11 2.90 -8.39
N LEU A 34 1.47 1.80 -8.79
CA LEU A 34 2.17 0.54 -9.11
C LEU A 34 3.17 0.71 -10.26
N ALA A 35 2.86 1.52 -11.27
CA ALA A 35 3.75 1.77 -12.40
C ALA A 35 5.08 2.43 -11.96
N ARG A 36 5.09 3.23 -10.88
CA ARG A 36 6.32 3.84 -10.35
C ARG A 36 7.33 2.81 -9.84
N PHE A 37 6.86 1.64 -9.40
CA PHE A 37 7.70 0.56 -8.88
C PHE A 37 8.10 -0.48 -9.94
N LYS A 38 7.47 -0.47 -11.12
CA LYS A 38 7.87 -1.34 -12.24
C LYS A 38 9.26 -0.99 -12.74
N LYS A 39 9.87 -1.89 -13.54
CA LYS A 39 11.26 -1.81 -14.02
C LYS A 39 11.68 -0.43 -14.56
N ASP A 40 10.79 0.25 -15.30
CA ASP A 40 11.06 1.57 -15.90
C ASP A 40 10.43 2.73 -15.11
N GLY A 41 9.89 2.45 -13.93
CA GLY A 41 9.27 3.41 -13.04
C GLY A 41 10.31 4.25 -12.27
N ALA A 42 9.87 5.43 -11.81
CA ALA A 42 10.74 6.37 -11.10
C ALA A 42 11.35 5.77 -9.82
N TYR A 43 10.59 4.96 -9.09
CA TYR A 43 11.03 4.38 -7.82
C TYR A 43 11.95 3.19 -8.03
N CYS A 44 11.76 2.39 -9.08
CA CYS A 44 12.69 1.30 -9.41
C CYS A 44 14.09 1.83 -9.74
N ARG A 45 14.20 3.00 -10.38
CA ARG A 45 15.50 3.66 -10.62
C ARG A 45 16.16 4.15 -9.33
N ALA A 46 15.39 4.74 -8.41
CA ALA A 46 15.92 5.32 -7.17
C ALA A 46 16.27 4.27 -6.10
N TRP A 47 15.48 3.20 -6.01
CA TRP A 47 15.62 2.13 -5.01
C TRP A 47 15.68 0.76 -5.69
N LYS A 48 16.63 0.63 -6.61
CA LYS A 48 16.89 -0.63 -7.29
C LYS A 48 17.23 -1.72 -6.26
N ASP A 49 16.62 -2.89 -6.41
CA ASP A 49 16.79 -4.06 -5.54
C ASP A 49 16.27 -3.89 -4.09
N TRP A 50 15.41 -2.90 -3.84
CA TRP A 50 14.70 -2.74 -2.57
C TRP A 50 13.35 -3.46 -2.62
N ASP A 51 12.94 -4.02 -1.48
CA ASP A 51 11.57 -4.51 -1.33
C ASP A 51 10.62 -3.32 -1.26
N TRP A 52 9.41 -3.51 -1.79
CA TRP A 52 8.41 -2.45 -1.74
C TRP A 52 7.01 -2.98 -1.50
N ARG A 53 6.18 -2.15 -0.89
CA ARG A 53 4.76 -2.40 -0.67
C ARG A 53 3.94 -1.14 -0.93
N VAL A 54 2.80 -1.33 -1.59
CA VAL A 54 1.71 -0.35 -1.60
C VAL A 54 0.71 -0.78 -0.55
N VAL A 55 0.37 0.11 0.37
CA VAL A 55 -0.61 -0.14 1.44
C VAL A 55 -1.77 0.83 1.26
N ASP A 56 -2.93 0.30 0.90
CA ASP A 56 -4.11 1.08 0.54
C ASP A 56 -5.18 0.98 1.61
N PHE A 57 -5.60 2.12 2.15
CA PHE A 57 -6.60 2.20 3.20
C PHE A 57 -7.99 2.38 2.61
N TYR A 58 -8.89 1.46 2.95
CA TYR A 58 -10.29 1.47 2.56
C TYR A 58 -11.17 1.77 3.76
N PHE A 59 -12.15 2.67 3.59
CA PHE A 59 -13.08 3.07 4.64
C PHE A 59 -14.47 2.58 4.24
N GLU A 60 -14.97 1.55 4.91
CA GLU A 60 -16.27 0.90 4.65
C GLU A 60 -16.41 0.19 3.28
N THR A 61 -15.66 0.60 2.26
CA THR A 61 -15.65 0.01 0.91
C THR A 61 -14.69 -1.16 0.80
N GLU A 62 -15.00 -2.15 -0.05
CA GLU A 62 -14.13 -3.32 -0.24
C GLU A 62 -13.18 -3.10 -1.44
N PRO A 63 -11.88 -3.49 -1.33
CA PRO A 63 -10.99 -3.54 -2.48
C PRO A 63 -11.49 -4.55 -3.52
N THR A 64 -11.21 -4.27 -4.79
CA THR A 64 -11.50 -5.24 -5.88
C THR A 64 -10.62 -6.49 -5.76
N SER A 65 -11.15 -7.68 -6.08
CA SER A 65 -10.36 -8.93 -6.06
C SER A 65 -9.09 -8.84 -6.92
N LYS A 66 -9.21 -8.19 -8.10
CA LYS A 66 -8.07 -7.91 -8.99
C LYS A 66 -6.97 -7.06 -8.33
N ALA A 67 -7.32 -6.18 -7.38
CA ALA A 67 -6.33 -5.45 -6.60
C ALA A 67 -5.50 -6.39 -5.72
N LEU A 68 -6.16 -7.35 -5.10
CA LEU A 68 -5.58 -8.28 -4.13
C LEU A 68 -4.69 -9.35 -4.77
N GLU A 69 -4.78 -9.53 -6.09
CA GLU A 69 -3.88 -10.39 -6.87
C GLU A 69 -2.48 -9.80 -7.03
N GLU A 70 -2.31 -8.48 -6.87
CA GLU A 70 -1.01 -7.81 -7.00
C GLU A 70 -0.10 -8.14 -5.79
N PRO A 71 1.02 -8.86 -5.98
CA PRO A 71 1.79 -9.43 -4.85
C PRO A 71 2.34 -8.42 -3.85
N ASN A 72 2.58 -7.18 -4.26
CA ASN A 72 3.11 -6.11 -3.42
C ASN A 72 2.05 -5.10 -2.95
N TYR A 73 0.78 -5.35 -3.26
CA TYR A 73 -0.34 -4.51 -2.83
C TYR A 73 -1.03 -5.12 -1.61
N ARG A 74 -1.28 -4.30 -0.59
CA ARG A 74 -2.02 -4.69 0.62
C ARG A 74 -3.16 -3.73 0.82
N ALA A 75 -4.35 -4.25 1.10
CA ALA A 75 -5.49 -3.43 1.47
C ALA A 75 -5.72 -3.52 2.97
N VAL A 76 -5.85 -2.37 3.62
CA VAL A 76 -6.23 -2.24 5.03
C VAL A 76 -7.66 -1.72 5.07
N LEU A 77 -8.58 -2.60 5.40
CA LEU A 77 -9.99 -2.28 5.53
C LEU A 77 -10.28 -1.83 6.95
N LEU A 78 -10.76 -0.60 7.07
CA LEU A 78 -11.17 0.05 8.30
C LEU A 78 -12.70 0.12 8.33
N ARG A 79 -13.32 -0.55 9.30
CA ARG A 79 -14.77 -0.54 9.52
C ARG A 79 -15.08 -0.12 10.93
N ARG A 80 -16.00 0.84 11.07
CA ARG A 80 -16.50 1.20 12.40
C ARG A 80 -17.57 0.18 12.83
N VAL A 81 -17.35 -0.46 13.98
CA VAL A 81 -18.32 -1.39 14.57
C VAL A 81 -18.58 -0.92 15.99
N GLU A 82 -19.77 -0.35 16.22
CA GLU A 82 -20.16 0.25 17.49
C GLU A 82 -19.14 1.30 17.99
N GLN A 83 -18.44 1.00 19.09
CA GLN A 83 -17.40 1.82 19.72
C GLN A 83 -15.98 1.40 19.33
N ALA A 84 -15.82 0.40 18.46
CA ALA A 84 -14.54 -0.13 18.02
C ALA A 84 -14.25 0.20 16.54
N LEU A 85 -12.97 0.19 16.20
CA LEU A 85 -12.50 0.16 14.82
C LEU A 85 -12.02 -1.25 14.50
N LYS A 86 -12.73 -1.92 13.59
CA LYS A 86 -12.36 -3.22 13.06
C LYS A 86 -11.40 -3.03 11.90
N ILE A 87 -10.19 -3.57 12.03
CA ILE A 87 -9.12 -3.48 11.03
C ILE A 87 -8.94 -4.86 10.40
N THR A 88 -9.07 -4.97 9.09
CA THR A 88 -8.80 -6.21 8.35
C THR A 88 -7.74 -5.97 7.29
N ILE A 89 -6.68 -6.78 7.30
CA ILE A 89 -5.63 -6.72 6.29
C ILE A 89 -5.85 -7.81 5.26
N LYS A 90 -5.94 -7.42 3.99
CA LYS A 90 -6.12 -8.31 2.82
C LYS A 90 -4.92 -8.27 1.88
N GLY A 91 -4.80 -9.30 1.04
CA GLY A 91 -3.69 -9.45 0.09
C GLY A 91 -2.43 -10.08 0.68
N LEU A 92 -2.52 -10.74 1.84
CA LEU A 92 -1.41 -11.48 2.47
C LEU A 92 -1.25 -12.91 1.94
N GLY A 93 -1.97 -13.29 0.88
CA GLY A 93 -2.19 -14.70 0.48
C GLY A 93 -3.50 -15.23 1.08
N ILE A 94 -3.59 -16.54 1.34
CA ILE A 94 -4.80 -17.26 1.81
C ILE A 94 -5.29 -16.85 3.23
N ALA A 95 -4.67 -15.86 3.87
CA ALA A 95 -4.99 -15.46 5.24
C ALA A 95 -5.45 -14.00 5.28
N GLU A 96 -6.65 -13.80 5.84
CA GLU A 96 -7.12 -12.50 6.31
C GLU A 96 -6.82 -12.40 7.81
N VAL A 97 -6.37 -11.24 8.27
CA VAL A 97 -6.15 -10.98 9.70
C VAL A 97 -7.01 -9.81 10.12
N THR A 98 -7.77 -10.00 11.19
CA THR A 98 -8.74 -9.04 11.70
C THR A 98 -8.50 -8.76 13.18
N TRP A 99 -8.56 -7.48 13.55
CA TRP A 99 -8.41 -7.00 14.92
C TRP A 99 -9.50 -6.00 15.23
N ASP A 100 -10.00 -6.02 16.47
CA ASP A 100 -10.86 -4.96 17.01
C ASP A 100 -10.02 -4.02 17.87
N VAL A 101 -10.07 -2.73 17.57
CA VAL A 101 -9.36 -1.68 18.30
C VAL A 101 -10.36 -0.83 19.05
N TYR A 102 -10.23 -0.79 20.38
CA TYR A 102 -11.04 0.04 21.26
C TYR A 102 -10.31 1.35 21.55
N GLY A 103 -11.03 2.47 21.48
CA GLY A 103 -10.52 3.83 21.73
C GLY A 103 -10.68 4.27 23.18
#